data_AF-A0A382FD71-F1
#
_entry.id   AF-A0A382FD71-F1
#
_cell.length_a   1.000
_cell.length_b   1.000
_cell.length_c   1.000
_cell.angle_alpha   90.00
_cell.angle_beta   90.00
_cell.angle_gamma   90.00
#
_symmetry.space_group_name_H-M   'P 1'
#
loop_
_entity.id
_entity.type
_entity.pdbx_description
1 polymer ?
#
loop_
_entity_poly.entity_id
_entity_poly.type
_entity_poly.pdbx_seq_one_letter_code
_entity_poly.pdbx_strand_id
1 'polypeptide(L)'
;MTELRYFRKITAVIEQKTMYRFWTVQLLRFVSLFFIFSVAIAIYFYPGGNIHDPAQAGYSVTHNFLSDLGGYQSRSGSGNLPSAIFFNFSMLLFAGVGISFLFVPRLFKEDPINHALA
;
A
#
# COMPACT_ATOMS: atom_id res chain seq x y z
N MET A 1 -26.22 8.78 36.45
CA MET A 1 -26.38 9.10 35.01
C MET A 1 -25.20 9.91 34.45
N THR A 2 -24.61 10.83 35.24
CA THR A 2 -23.44 11.65 34.87
C THR A 2 -22.15 10.86 34.63
N GLU A 3 -21.82 9.92 35.53
CA GLU A 3 -20.63 9.04 35.40
C GLU A 3 -20.65 8.20 34.11
N LEU A 4 -21.81 7.64 33.76
CA LEU A 4 -21.98 6.87 32.52
C LEU A 4 -21.78 7.74 31.27
N ARG A 5 -22.18 9.01 31.32
CA ARG A 5 -21.97 9.97 30.23
C ARG A 5 -20.50 10.37 30.10
N TYR A 6 -19.80 10.54 31.22
CA TYR A 6 -18.38 10.85 31.25
C TYR A 6 -17.54 9.69 30.71
N PHE A 7 -17.81 8.46 31.16
CA PHE A 7 -17.15 7.25 30.67
C PHE A 7 -17.32 7.08 29.14
N ARG A 8 -18.55 7.24 28.63
CA ARG A 8 -18.82 7.19 27.17
C ARG A 8 -18.05 8.25 26.39
N LYS A 9 -17.82 9.44 26.97
CA LYS A 9 -17.06 10.51 26.33
C LYS A 9 -15.58 10.13 26.21
N ILE A 10 -15.01 9.52 27.26
CA ILE A 10 -13.63 9.05 27.26
C ILE A 10 -13.43 7.94 26.23
N THR A 11 -14.30 6.94 26.20
CA THR A 11 -14.19 5.83 25.25
C THR A 11 -14.26 6.32 23.80
N ALA A 12 -15.17 7.25 23.49
CA ALA A 12 -15.28 7.84 22.15
C ALA A 12 -14.02 8.59 21.71
N VAL A 13 -13.37 9.33 22.64
CA VAL A 13 -12.11 10.03 22.34
C VAL A 13 -10.97 9.04 22.08
N ILE A 14 -10.89 7.96 22.87
CA ILE A 14 -9.88 6.90 22.69
C ILE A 14 -10.08 6.17 21.36
N GLU A 15 -11.32 5.80 21.04
CA GLU A 15 -11.69 5.15 19.78
C GLU A 15 -11.34 6.04 18.59
N GLN A 16 -11.67 7.33 18.64
CA GLN A 16 -11.33 8.29 17.59
C GLN A 16 -9.81 8.42 17.40
N LYS A 17 -9.04 8.54 18.49
CA LYS A 17 -7.58 8.62 18.43
C LYS A 17 -6.95 7.34 17.87
N THR A 18 -7.49 6.18 18.26
CA THR A 18 -7.04 4.87 17.77
C THR A 18 -7.35 4.70 16.28
N MET A 19 -8.55 5.09 15.85
CA MET A 19 -8.95 5.08 14.45
C MET A 19 -8.04 5.96 13.59
N TYR A 20 -7.75 7.20 14.02
CA TYR A 20 -6.83 8.06 13.25
C TYR A 20 -5.42 7.49 13.18
N ARG A 21 -4.89 6.95 14.28
CA ARG A 21 -3.58 6.28 14.29
C ARG A 21 -3.54 5.09 13.32
N PHE A 22 -4.62 4.34 13.21
CA PHE A 22 -4.73 3.24 12.26
C PHE A 22 -4.59 3.76 10.82
N TRP A 23 -5.43 4.70 10.42
CA TRP A 23 -5.47 5.22 9.06
C TRP A 23 -4.18 5.96 8.68
N THR A 24 -3.73 6.92 9.49
CA THR A 24 -2.64 7.82 9.08
C THR A 24 -1.23 7.24 9.29
N VAL A 25 -1.10 6.19 10.12
CA VAL A 25 0.23 5.65 10.48
C VAL A 25 0.33 4.14 10.24
N GLN A 26 -0.55 3.35 10.84
CA GLN A 26 -0.39 1.89 10.83
C GLN A 26 -0.61 1.31 9.44
N LEU A 27 -1.67 1.74 8.73
CA LEU A 27 -1.97 1.26 7.40
C LEU A 27 -0.85 1.59 6.41
N LEU A 28 -0.38 2.83 6.39
CA LEU A 28 0.72 3.27 5.51
C LEU A 28 1.99 2.43 5.72
N ARG A 29 2.39 2.19 6.97
CA ARG A 29 3.57 1.37 7.31
C ARG A 29 3.39 -0.08 6.86
N PHE A 30 2.24 -0.67 7.15
CA PHE A 30 1.94 -2.04 6.76
C PHE A 30 1.98 -2.21 5.25
N VAL A 31 1.24 -1.37 4.51
CA VAL A 31 1.15 -1.45 3.03
C VAL A 31 2.52 -1.25 2.38
N SER A 32 3.34 -0.32 2.88
CA SER A 32 4.68 -0.08 2.33
C SER A 32 5.61 -1.28 2.52
N LEU A 33 5.63 -1.89 3.70
CA LEU A 33 6.43 -3.08 3.95
C LEU A 33 5.91 -4.27 3.13
N PHE A 34 4.59 -4.48 3.16
CA PHE A 34 3.93 -5.54 2.40
C PHE A 34 4.22 -5.43 0.89
N PHE A 35 4.25 -4.22 0.33
CA PHE A 35 4.62 -3.97 -1.06
C PHE A 35 6.03 -4.43 -1.38
N ILE A 36 7.03 -4.08 -0.56
CA ILE A 36 8.43 -4.50 -0.76
C ILE A 36 8.53 -6.03 -0.75
N PHE A 37 7.91 -6.69 0.22
CA PHE A 37 7.89 -8.16 0.29
C PHE A 37 7.18 -8.79 -0.91
N SER A 38 6.04 -8.25 -1.31
CA SER A 38 5.26 -8.75 -2.46
C SER A 38 6.00 -8.57 -3.78
N VAL A 39 6.71 -7.46 -3.95
CA VAL A 39 7.56 -7.21 -5.13
C VAL A 39 8.71 -8.22 -5.17
N ALA A 40 9.38 -8.50 -4.05
CA ALA A 40 10.45 -9.50 -4.00
C ALA A 40 9.93 -10.90 -4.39
N ILE A 41 8.74 -11.28 -3.91
CA ILE A 41 8.08 -12.53 -4.28
C ILE A 41 7.70 -12.53 -5.77
N ALA A 42 7.16 -11.41 -6.28
CA ALA A 42 6.78 -11.29 -7.68
C ALA A 42 8.00 -11.41 -8.61
N ILE A 43 9.12 -10.76 -8.28
CA ILE A 43 10.41 -10.87 -8.97
C ILE A 43 10.86 -12.33 -9.02
N TYR A 44 10.78 -13.06 -7.91
CA TYR A 44 11.17 -14.47 -7.85
C TYR A 44 10.33 -15.36 -8.79
N PHE A 45 9.04 -15.07 -8.93
CA PHE A 45 8.14 -15.84 -9.80
C PHE A 45 8.05 -15.32 -11.24
N TYR A 46 8.71 -14.21 -11.57
CA TYR A 46 8.64 -13.63 -12.91
C TYR A 46 9.37 -14.55 -13.92
N PRO A 47 8.70 -15.06 -14.96
CA PRO A 47 9.31 -16.05 -15.85
C PRO A 47 10.47 -15.51 -16.70
N GLY A 48 10.38 -14.26 -17.18
CA GLY A 48 11.40 -13.67 -18.03
C GLY A 48 10.92 -12.78 -19.17
N GLY A 49 11.91 -12.35 -19.94
CA GLY A 49 11.83 -11.41 -21.04
C GLY A 49 11.91 -9.97 -20.56
N ASN A 50 12.32 -9.08 -21.46
CA ASN A 50 12.14 -7.64 -21.36
C ASN A 50 11.69 -7.07 -22.73
N ILE A 51 11.55 -5.75 -22.85
CA ILE A 51 11.06 -5.12 -24.09
C ILE A 51 12.01 -5.25 -25.30
N HIS A 52 13.29 -5.53 -25.05
CA HIS A 52 14.34 -5.64 -26.05
C HIS A 52 14.78 -7.10 -26.28
N ASP A 53 14.66 -7.94 -25.25
CA ASP A 53 15.07 -9.34 -25.28
C ASP A 53 14.00 -10.23 -24.61
N PRO A 54 13.14 -10.90 -25.40
CA PRO A 54 12.17 -11.87 -24.89
C PRO A 54 12.80 -13.13 -24.28
N ALA A 55 14.06 -13.44 -24.60
CA ALA A 55 14.75 -14.65 -24.14
C ALA A 55 15.44 -14.47 -22.77
N GLN A 56 15.48 -13.25 -22.23
CA GLN A 56 16.02 -12.98 -20.88
C GLN A 56 15.36 -13.89 -19.84
N ALA A 57 16.15 -14.63 -19.06
CA ALA A 57 15.62 -15.43 -17.96
C ALA A 57 15.29 -14.54 -16.75
N GLY A 58 14.09 -14.69 -16.20
CA GLY A 58 13.69 -14.00 -14.98
C GLY A 58 13.60 -12.48 -15.09
N TYR A 59 13.41 -11.83 -13.94
CA TYR A 59 13.32 -10.37 -13.85
C TYR A 59 14.71 -9.73 -13.70
N SER A 60 14.92 -8.61 -14.39
CA SER A 60 16.13 -7.81 -14.37
C SER A 60 15.82 -6.39 -13.94
N VAL A 61 16.36 -5.94 -12.80
CA VAL A 61 16.07 -4.61 -12.22
C VAL A 61 16.43 -3.46 -13.17
N THR A 62 17.42 -3.65 -14.05
CA THR A 62 17.87 -2.61 -14.99
C THR A 62 17.23 -2.70 -16.37
N HIS A 63 16.61 -3.83 -16.73
CA HIS A 63 16.07 -4.06 -18.07
C HIS A 63 14.54 -4.23 -18.09
N ASN A 64 13.92 -4.52 -16.95
CA ASN A 64 12.48 -4.63 -16.82
C ASN A 64 11.87 -3.39 -16.15
N PHE A 65 10.65 -3.07 -16.55
CA PHE A 65 9.83 -2.15 -15.77
C PHE A 65 9.24 -2.88 -14.57
N LEU A 66 9.09 -2.20 -13.44
CA LEU A 66 8.44 -2.78 -12.27
C LEU A 66 7.01 -3.28 -12.58
N SER A 67 6.31 -2.57 -13.47
CA SER A 67 4.95 -2.94 -13.93
C SER A 67 4.91 -4.24 -14.74
N ASP A 68 6.03 -4.71 -15.30
CA ASP A 68 6.06 -5.99 -16.03
C ASP A 68 5.66 -7.17 -15.11
N LEU A 69 5.91 -7.06 -13.80
CA LEU A 69 5.51 -8.05 -12.80
C LEU A 69 3.99 -8.24 -12.73
N GLY A 70 3.21 -7.22 -13.10
CA GLY A 70 1.74 -7.22 -13.03
C GLY A 70 1.04 -7.79 -14.26
N GLY A 71 1.76 -8.08 -15.35
CA GLY A 71 1.16 -8.56 -16.60
C GLY A 71 0.63 -9.99 -16.50
N TYR A 72 -0.47 -10.30 -17.20
CA TYR A 72 -0.99 -11.68 -17.30
C TYR A 72 0.00 -12.63 -17.99
N GLN A 73 0.69 -12.13 -19.01
CA GLN A 73 1.85 -12.77 -19.63
C GLN A 73 3.10 -11.94 -19.33
N SER A 74 4.23 -12.63 -19.16
CA SER A 74 5.55 -12.00 -19.09
C SER A 74 5.99 -11.54 -20.48
N ARG A 75 7.11 -10.82 -20.55
CA ARG A 75 7.67 -10.35 -21.83
C ARG A 75 8.24 -11.48 -22.69
N SER A 76 8.53 -12.64 -22.09
CA SER A 76 8.85 -13.89 -22.80
C SER A 76 7.63 -14.59 -23.41
N GLY A 77 6.40 -14.11 -23.14
CA GLY A 77 5.15 -14.71 -23.62
C GLY A 77 4.61 -15.86 -22.77
N SER A 78 5.29 -16.23 -21.68
CA SER A 78 4.81 -17.23 -20.73
C SER A 78 3.80 -16.66 -19.73
N GLY A 79 2.96 -17.52 -19.16
CA GLY A 79 2.03 -17.12 -18.11
C GLY A 79 2.75 -16.58 -16.87
N ASN A 80 2.27 -15.46 -16.34
CA ASN A 80 2.91 -14.71 -15.24
C ASN A 80 1.98 -14.55 -14.02
N LEU A 81 1.00 -15.45 -13.88
CA LEU A 81 -0.07 -15.33 -12.87
C LEU A 81 0.43 -15.18 -11.42
N PRO A 82 1.40 -15.97 -10.92
CA PRO A 82 1.86 -15.83 -9.54
C PRO A 82 2.46 -14.45 -9.26
N SER A 83 3.37 -13.99 -10.13
CA SER A 83 3.94 -12.63 -10.04
C SER A 83 2.84 -11.56 -10.10
N ALA A 84 1.91 -11.71 -11.06
CA ALA A 84 0.83 -10.74 -11.26
C ALA A 84 -0.09 -10.64 -10.04
N ILE A 85 -0.41 -11.75 -9.37
CA ILE A 85 -1.23 -11.74 -8.15
C ILE A 85 -0.52 -10.95 -7.05
N PHE A 86 0.73 -11.28 -6.73
CA PHE A 86 1.46 -10.59 -5.66
C PHE A 86 1.65 -9.11 -5.95
N PHE A 87 2.08 -8.76 -7.17
CA PHE A 87 2.30 -7.37 -7.54
C PHE A 87 0.99 -6.56 -7.54
N ASN A 88 -0.04 -7.01 -8.27
CA ASN A 88 -1.29 -6.24 -8.39
C ASN A 88 -2.06 -6.16 -7.07
N PHE A 89 -2.06 -7.22 -6.25
CA PHE A 89 -2.69 -7.16 -4.94
C PHE A 89 -2.01 -6.15 -4.02
N SER A 90 -0.66 -6.12 -4.02
CA SER A 90 0.07 -5.12 -3.24
C SER A 90 -0.18 -3.68 -3.73
N MET A 91 -0.31 -3.47 -5.04
CA MET A 91 -0.69 -2.18 -5.62
C MET A 91 -2.11 -1.76 -5.22
N LEU A 92 -3.07 -2.69 -5.21
CA LEU A 92 -4.46 -2.42 -4.83
C LEU A 92 -4.57 -1.89 -3.39
N LEU A 93 -3.74 -2.38 -2.46
CA LEU A 93 -3.76 -1.92 -1.06
C LEU A 93 -3.37 -0.44 -0.90
N PHE A 94 -2.63 0.14 -1.85
CA PHE A 94 -2.36 1.59 -1.84
C PHE A 94 -3.62 2.44 -2.07
N ALA A 95 -4.71 1.88 -2.58
CA ALA A 95 -5.99 2.60 -2.59
C ALA A 95 -6.46 2.95 -1.17
N GLY A 96 -6.27 2.04 -0.20
CA GLY A 96 -6.54 2.30 1.22
C GLY A 96 -5.60 3.36 1.82
N VAL A 97 -4.35 3.39 1.37
CA VAL A 97 -3.42 4.47 1.72
C VAL A 97 -3.89 5.81 1.14
N GLY A 98 -4.38 5.84 -0.10
CA GLY A 98 -4.99 7.02 -0.71
C GLY A 98 -6.17 7.56 0.12
N ILE A 99 -7.06 6.66 0.59
CA ILE A 99 -8.16 7.03 1.51
C ILE A 99 -7.61 7.59 2.84
N SER A 100 -6.47 7.07 3.31
CA SER A 100 -5.86 7.52 4.56
C SER A 100 -5.46 8.98 4.56
N PHE A 101 -5.13 9.55 3.39
CA PHE A 101 -4.80 10.96 3.25
C PHE A 101 -5.96 11.89 3.63
N LEU A 102 -7.22 11.46 3.47
CA LEU A 102 -8.39 12.22 3.93
C LEU A 102 -8.42 12.44 5.45
N PHE A 103 -7.64 11.66 6.21
CA PHE A 103 -7.55 11.76 7.67
C PHE A 103 -6.30 12.49 8.16
N VAL A 104 -5.32 12.77 7.29
CA VAL A 104 -4.07 13.46 7.64
C VAL A 104 -4.31 14.86 8.25
N PRO A 105 -5.22 15.71 7.72
CA PRO A 105 -5.48 17.02 8.32
C PRO A 105 -5.87 16.93 9.80
N ARG A 106 -6.51 15.83 10.20
CA ARG A 106 -6.96 15.64 11.60
C ARG A 106 -5.82 15.50 12.59
N LEU A 107 -4.58 15.26 12.12
CA LEU A 107 -3.39 15.28 12.96
C LEU A 107 -3.00 16.70 13.40
N PHE A 108 -3.39 17.72 12.62
CA PHE A 108 -3.01 19.11 12.83
C PHE A 108 -4.15 19.97 13.40
N LYS A 109 -5.16 19.37 14.06
CA LYS A 109 -6.32 20.11 14.58
C LYS A 109 -5.96 21.27 15.53
N GLU A 110 -4.80 21.23 16.14
CA GLU A 110 -4.31 22.27 17.06
C GLU A 110 -3.58 23.41 16.34
N ASP A 111 -3.25 23.25 15.05
CA ASP A 111 -2.57 24.24 14.22
C ASP A 111 -3.42 24.56 12.96
N PRO A 112 -4.12 25.72 12.92
CA PRO A 112 -5.02 26.06 11.84
C PRO A 112 -4.36 26.14 10.46
N ILE A 113 -3.09 26.55 10.40
CA ILE A 113 -2.36 26.69 9.14
C ILE A 113 -2.01 25.30 8.61
N ASN A 114 -1.43 24.46 9.45
CA ASN A 114 -1.09 23.09 9.06
C ASN A 114 -2.35 22.23 8.81
N HIS A 115 -3.47 22.52 9.48
CA HIS A 115 -4.75 21.86 9.21
C HIS A 115 -5.32 22.18 7.82
N ALA A 116 -5.14 23.41 7.34
CA ALA A 116 -5.64 23.84 6.03
C ALA A 116 -4.73 23.42 4.86
N LEU A 117 -3.43 23.24 5.13
CA LEU A 117 -2.44 22.85 4.12
C LEU A 117 -2.28 21.33 3.96
N ALA A 118 -2.67 20.56 4.97
CA ALA A 118 -2.65 19.09 4.95
C ALA A 118 -3.78 18.50 4.12
#